data_AF-A0A662PJD0-F1
#
_entry.id   AF-A0A662PJD0-F1
#
_cell.length_a   1.000
_cell.length_b   1.000
_cell.length_c   1.000
_cell.angle_alpha   90.00
_cell.angle_beta   90.00
_cell.angle_gamma   90.00
#
_symmetry.space_group_name_H-M   'P 1'
#
loop_
_entity.id
_entity.type
_entity.pdbx_description
1 polymer ?
#
loop_
_entity_poly.entity_id
_entity_poly.type
_entity_poly.pdbx_seq_one_letter_code
_entity_poly.pdbx_strand_id
1 'polypeptide(L)'
;MIIYDLSELPTHQLRALYAEIVLWRLYNEARAKGTTLQLRKLIVAEESQNYVRPGRVERPPSIGERIVNELRAYGYGCLLISPDPYQLPLHVSRDVAAVISIGYQALPEVILDVLTLYRYADIKKLVRTASRPRTYIYHDGRLHIRGIPKPYLGVIDLEASQTEEEVKPAEPSRGEVEVKAEARPEPSGGARTTSPLAQGF
;
A
#
# COMPACT_ATOMS: atom_id res chain seq x y z
N MET A 1 7.75 21.32 5.44
CA MET A 1 7.77 19.91 4.97
C MET A 1 7.61 19.01 6.18
N ILE A 2 6.79 17.95 6.11
CA ILE A 2 6.57 17.02 7.23
C ILE A 2 7.19 15.67 6.86
N ILE A 3 8.04 15.13 7.72
CA ILE A 3 8.66 13.80 7.56
C ILE A 3 8.15 12.91 8.69
N TYR A 4 7.60 11.75 8.32
CA TYR A 4 7.27 10.68 9.25
C TYR A 4 8.42 9.68 9.24
N ASP A 5 9.31 9.75 10.23
CA ASP A 5 10.40 8.79 10.37
C ASP A 5 9.89 7.54 11.12
N LEU A 6 9.92 6.40 10.43
CA LEU A 6 9.49 5.11 10.97
C LEU A 6 10.68 4.19 11.30
N SER A 7 11.91 4.70 11.22
CA SER A 7 13.13 3.91 11.41
C SER A 7 13.28 3.36 12.83
N GLU A 8 12.79 4.10 13.84
CA GLU A 8 12.85 3.72 15.26
C GLU A 8 11.90 2.56 15.61
N LEU A 9 10.89 2.29 14.78
CA LEU A 9 9.95 1.21 15.06
C LEU A 9 10.65 -0.15 14.88
N PRO A 10 10.52 -1.07 15.86
CA PRO A 10 11.32 -2.29 15.93
C PRO A 10 10.97 -3.34 14.86
N THR A 11 9.72 -3.38 14.41
CA THR A 11 9.24 -4.43 13.49
C THR A 11 8.68 -3.85 12.21
N HIS A 12 8.84 -4.61 11.13
CA HIS A 12 8.30 -4.29 9.82
C HIS A 12 6.78 -4.09 9.84
N GLN A 13 6.07 -4.96 10.57
CA GLN A 13 4.62 -4.91 10.72
C GLN A 13 4.17 -3.62 11.41
N LEU A 14 4.93 -3.16 12.41
CA LEU A 14 4.59 -1.92 13.11
C LEU A 14 4.83 -0.70 12.21
N ARG A 15 5.90 -0.69 11.42
CA ARG A 15 6.15 0.35 10.40
C ARG A 15 5.02 0.39 9.37
N ALA A 16 4.59 -0.76 8.87
CA ALA A 16 3.49 -0.85 7.93
C ALA A 16 2.17 -0.33 8.54
N LEU A 17 1.85 -0.74 9.77
CA LEU A 17 0.65 -0.27 10.48
C LEU A 17 0.65 1.25 10.70
N TYR A 18 1.78 1.81 11.16
CA TYR A 18 1.91 3.26 11.34
C TYR A 18 1.79 4.01 10.01
N ALA A 19 2.42 3.51 8.95
CA ALA A 19 2.26 4.07 7.61
C ALA A 19 0.77 4.07 7.19
N GLU A 20 0.05 2.96 7.36
CA GLU A 20 -1.39 2.89 7.05
C GLU A 20 -2.22 3.90 7.85
N ILE A 21 -1.91 4.09 9.15
CA ILE A 21 -2.58 5.09 10.00
C ILE A 21 -2.34 6.52 9.46
N VAL A 22 -1.10 6.86 9.09
CA VAL A 22 -0.75 8.16 8.52
C VAL A 22 -1.48 8.37 7.19
N LEU A 23 -1.47 7.37 6.31
CA LEU A 23 -2.19 7.42 5.03
C LEU A 23 -3.71 7.60 5.23
N TRP A 24 -4.29 6.93 6.22
CA TRP A 24 -5.70 7.09 6.56
C TRP A 24 -6.03 8.51 7.02
N ARG A 25 -5.17 9.12 7.84
CA ARG A 25 -5.33 10.52 8.27
C ARG A 25 -5.26 11.48 7.08
N LEU A 26 -4.26 11.33 6.22
CA LEU A 26 -4.11 12.15 5.00
C LEU A 26 -5.31 12.01 4.06
N TYR A 27 -5.83 10.79 3.92
CA TYR A 27 -7.01 10.51 3.11
C TYR A 27 -8.26 11.23 3.65
N ASN A 28 -8.51 11.15 4.95
CA ASN A 28 -9.64 11.84 5.57
C ASN A 28 -9.50 13.36 5.51
N GLU A 29 -8.28 13.89 5.71
CA GLU A 29 -7.98 15.31 5.53
C GLU A 29 -8.30 15.78 4.10
N ALA A 30 -7.88 15.01 3.09
CA ALA A 30 -8.14 15.33 1.70
C ALA A 30 -9.65 15.33 1.39
N ARG A 31 -10.39 14.33 1.88
CA ARG A 31 -11.85 14.25 1.73
C ARG A 31 -12.57 15.42 2.38
N ALA A 32 -12.16 15.82 3.58
CA ALA A 32 -12.75 16.94 4.30
C ALA A 32 -12.58 18.28 3.57
N LYS A 33 -11.47 18.45 2.83
CA LYS A 33 -11.18 19.66 2.05
C LYS A 33 -11.87 19.72 0.67
N GLY A 34 -12.57 18.65 0.27
CA GLY A 34 -13.25 18.55 -1.02
C GLY A 34 -12.30 18.45 -2.23
N THR A 35 -12.89 18.27 -3.41
CA THR A 35 -12.16 18.06 -4.66
C THR A 35 -11.47 19.33 -5.16
N THR A 36 -10.37 19.17 -5.90
CA THR A 36 -9.68 20.27 -6.58
C THR A 36 -8.79 19.73 -7.71
N LEU A 37 -8.49 20.60 -8.68
CA LEU A 37 -7.52 20.32 -9.75
C LEU A 37 -6.11 20.86 -9.42
N GLN A 38 -5.96 21.65 -8.36
CA GLN A 38 -4.67 22.20 -7.95
C GLN A 38 -3.94 21.24 -7.02
N LEU A 39 -2.62 21.13 -7.16
CA LEU A 39 -1.79 20.34 -6.25
C LEU A 39 -1.76 21.02 -4.87
N ARG A 40 -2.23 20.31 -3.85
CA ARG A 40 -2.25 20.72 -2.44
C ARG A 40 -1.12 20.08 -1.65
N LYS A 41 -0.88 18.78 -1.85
CA LYS A 41 0.18 18.02 -1.16
C LYS A 41 0.79 16.99 -2.10
N LEU A 42 2.07 16.72 -1.91
CA LEU A 42 2.79 15.60 -2.50
C LEU A 42 3.15 14.63 -1.39
N ILE A 43 2.67 13.38 -1.50
CA ILE A 43 3.02 12.29 -0.61
C ILE A 43 4.20 11.54 -1.23
N VAL A 44 5.30 11.44 -0.50
CA VAL A 44 6.45 10.61 -0.88
C VAL A 44 6.46 9.40 0.03
N ALA A 45 6.28 8.22 -0.58
CA ALA A 45 6.07 6.96 0.10
C ALA A 45 7.27 6.04 -0.17
N GLU A 46 8.25 6.09 0.72
CA GLU A 46 9.42 5.20 0.72
C GLU A 46 9.02 3.78 1.12
N GLU A 47 9.69 2.79 0.54
CA GLU A 47 9.46 1.36 0.78
C GLU A 47 7.96 0.96 0.69
N SER A 48 7.27 1.53 -0.30
CA SER A 48 5.83 1.48 -0.48
C SER A 48 5.23 0.07 -0.58
N GLN A 49 5.99 -0.92 -1.05
CA GLN A 49 5.57 -2.33 -1.09
C GLN A 49 5.25 -2.93 0.28
N ASN A 50 5.64 -2.24 1.35
CA ASN A 50 5.37 -2.68 2.72
C ASN A 50 3.94 -2.40 3.18
N TYR A 51 3.26 -1.39 2.60
CA TYR A 51 1.93 -0.93 3.02
C TYR A 51 0.98 -0.60 1.85
N VAL A 52 1.47 -0.57 0.62
CA VAL A 52 0.66 -0.56 -0.61
C VAL A 52 0.77 -1.96 -1.21
N ARG A 53 -0.01 -2.91 -0.68
CA ARG A 53 0.08 -4.33 -1.04
C ARG A 53 -1.12 -4.79 -1.85
N PRO A 54 -0.95 -5.76 -2.77
CA PRO A 54 -2.06 -6.37 -3.48
C PRO A 54 -3.08 -6.95 -2.49
N GLY A 55 -4.27 -6.38 -2.47
CA GLY A 55 -5.43 -6.98 -1.82
C GLY A 55 -5.95 -8.18 -2.61
N ARG A 56 -6.83 -8.96 -1.98
CA ARG A 56 -7.63 -9.94 -2.73
C ARG A 56 -8.75 -9.22 -3.46
N VAL A 57 -9.13 -9.69 -4.65
CA VAL A 57 -10.10 -9.02 -5.52
C VAL A 57 -11.47 -8.85 -4.86
N GLU A 58 -11.87 -9.79 -4.00
CA GLU A 58 -13.13 -9.75 -3.26
C GLU A 58 -13.12 -8.76 -2.07
N ARG A 59 -11.95 -8.27 -1.67
CA ARG A 59 -11.81 -7.32 -0.56
C ARG A 59 -11.82 -5.89 -1.07
N PRO A 60 -12.33 -4.94 -0.27
CA PRO A 60 -12.23 -3.54 -0.63
C PRO A 60 -10.75 -3.12 -0.75
N PRO A 61 -10.44 -2.12 -1.60
CA PRO A 61 -9.08 -1.59 -1.71
C PRO A 61 -8.56 -1.11 -0.36
N SER A 62 -7.31 -1.47 -0.06
CA SER A 62 -6.56 -0.98 1.09
C SER A 62 -6.40 0.54 1.03
N ILE A 63 -6.06 1.15 2.16
CA ILE A 63 -5.77 2.59 2.16
C ILE A 63 -4.62 2.95 1.21
N GLY A 64 -3.60 2.09 1.11
CA GLY A 64 -2.51 2.24 0.16
C GLY A 64 -2.98 2.29 -1.30
N GLU A 65 -3.94 1.46 -1.69
CA GLU A 65 -4.52 1.49 -3.04
C GLU A 65 -5.40 2.73 -3.24
N ARG A 66 -6.21 3.08 -2.23
CA ARG A 66 -7.11 4.25 -2.28
C ARG A 66 -6.36 5.57 -2.42
N ILE A 67 -5.20 5.72 -1.77
CA ILE A 67 -4.41 6.95 -1.90
C ILE A 67 -3.91 7.18 -3.32
N VAL A 68 -3.62 6.11 -4.08
CA VAL A 68 -3.16 6.25 -5.46
C VAL A 68 -4.35 6.58 -6.36
N ASN A 69 -5.41 5.79 -6.24
CA ASN A 69 -6.53 5.82 -7.18
C ASN A 69 -7.45 7.04 -6.97
N GLU A 70 -7.62 7.49 -5.72
CA GLU A 70 -8.66 8.47 -5.38
C GLU A 70 -8.10 9.87 -5.09
N LEU A 71 -6.91 9.98 -4.48
CA LEU A 71 -6.43 11.27 -3.95
C LEU A 71 -6.07 12.30 -5.01
N ARG A 72 -5.85 11.88 -6.26
CA ARG A 72 -5.68 12.78 -7.41
C ARG A 72 -6.85 13.77 -7.54
N ALA A 73 -8.09 13.32 -7.29
CA ALA A 73 -9.28 14.17 -7.39
C ALA A 73 -9.35 15.27 -6.30
N TYR A 74 -8.56 15.12 -5.23
CA TYR A 74 -8.50 16.04 -4.10
C TYR A 74 -7.23 16.92 -4.13
N GLY A 75 -6.46 16.88 -5.23
CA GLY A 75 -5.23 17.64 -5.39
C GLY A 75 -4.03 17.05 -4.66
N TYR A 76 -4.04 15.75 -4.34
CA TYR A 76 -2.93 15.09 -3.66
C TYR A 76 -2.19 14.21 -4.68
N GLY A 77 -0.90 14.47 -4.87
CA GLY A 77 -0.01 13.66 -5.70
C GLY A 77 0.70 12.61 -4.86
N CYS A 78 1.03 11.48 -5.46
CA CYS A 78 1.75 10.38 -4.81
C CYS A 78 3.01 10.02 -5.60
N LEU A 79 4.15 9.93 -4.92
CA LEU A 79 5.40 9.37 -5.40
C LEU A 79 5.68 8.10 -4.58
N LEU A 80 5.54 6.95 -5.21
CA LEU A 80 5.83 5.66 -4.60
C LEU A 80 7.25 5.22 -4.95
N ILE A 81 8.03 4.85 -3.96
CA ILE A 81 9.38 4.33 -4.12
C ILE A 81 9.35 2.89 -3.60
N SER A 82 9.71 1.94 -4.46
CA SER A 82 9.77 0.51 -4.13
C SER A 82 10.99 -0.12 -4.81
N PRO A 83 11.81 -0.91 -4.08
CA PRO A 83 12.87 -1.72 -4.68
C PRO A 83 12.33 -2.88 -5.54
N ASP A 84 11.13 -3.37 -5.23
CA ASP A 84 10.50 -4.50 -5.95
C ASP A 84 9.10 -4.10 -6.47
N PRO A 85 8.94 -3.89 -7.78
CA PRO A 85 7.65 -3.50 -8.36
C PRO A 85 6.62 -4.63 -8.33
N TYR A 86 7.02 -5.90 -8.21
CA TYR A 86 6.10 -7.04 -8.22
C TYR A 86 5.29 -7.15 -6.92
N GLN A 87 5.77 -6.52 -5.85
CA GLN A 87 5.07 -6.46 -4.58
C GLN A 87 4.03 -5.32 -4.52
N LEU A 88 3.94 -4.48 -5.56
CA LEU A 88 2.90 -3.47 -5.68
C LEU A 88 1.68 -4.03 -6.43
N PRO A 89 0.45 -3.55 -6.13
CA PRO A 89 -0.72 -3.90 -6.91
C PRO A 89 -0.54 -3.56 -8.40
N LEU A 90 -0.89 -4.50 -9.28
CA LEU A 90 -0.74 -4.32 -10.73
C LEU A 90 -1.48 -3.09 -11.25
N HIS A 91 -2.68 -2.81 -10.73
CA HIS A 91 -3.47 -1.66 -11.15
C HIS A 91 -2.83 -0.33 -10.73
N VAL A 92 -2.15 -0.28 -9.59
CA VAL A 92 -1.38 0.91 -9.15
C VAL A 92 -0.31 1.23 -10.19
N SER A 93 0.42 0.23 -10.68
CA SER A 93 1.43 0.42 -11.73
C SER A 93 0.84 0.87 -13.08
N ARG A 94 -0.47 0.67 -13.32
CA ARG A 94 -1.17 1.12 -14.53
C ARG A 94 -1.72 2.55 -14.42
N ASP A 95 -2.14 2.94 -13.22
CA ASP A 95 -2.83 4.21 -12.98
C ASP A 95 -1.86 5.39 -12.73
N VAL A 96 -0.57 5.09 -12.51
CA VAL A 96 0.45 6.13 -12.37
C VAL A 96 0.74 6.85 -13.68
N ALA A 97 0.89 8.18 -13.60
CA ALA A 97 1.21 9.02 -14.76
C ALA A 97 2.64 8.81 -15.28
N ALA A 98 3.56 8.41 -14.39
CA ALA A 98 4.96 8.16 -14.71
C ALA A 98 5.49 6.98 -13.91
N VAL A 99 6.41 6.23 -14.53
CA VAL A 99 7.24 5.23 -13.85
C VAL A 99 8.69 5.52 -14.16
N ILE A 100 9.51 5.55 -13.12
CA ILE A 100 10.96 5.66 -13.21
C ILE A 100 11.54 4.41 -12.60
N SER A 101 12.31 3.66 -13.38
CA SER A 101 12.94 2.42 -12.96
C SER A 101 14.43 2.45 -13.25
N ILE A 102 15.23 1.98 -12.30
CA ILE A 102 16.68 1.86 -12.43
C ILE A 102 17.02 0.37 -12.60
N GLY A 103 17.43 0.01 -13.81
CA GLY A 103 17.62 -1.39 -14.20
C GLY A 103 16.39 -1.97 -14.88
N TYR A 104 16.61 -3.02 -15.67
CA TYR A 104 15.55 -3.69 -16.41
C TYR A 104 14.65 -4.54 -15.50
N GLN A 105 15.25 -5.15 -14.48
CA GLN A 105 14.60 -6.03 -13.51
C GLN A 105 13.60 -5.31 -12.58
N ALA A 106 13.73 -3.98 -12.44
CA ALA A 106 12.86 -3.17 -11.60
C ALA A 106 11.72 -2.53 -12.42
N LEU A 107 11.51 -2.93 -13.67
CA LEU A 107 10.40 -2.45 -14.48
C LEU A 107 9.11 -3.19 -14.08
N PRO A 108 8.00 -2.48 -13.84
CA PRO A 108 6.70 -3.12 -13.72
C PRO A 108 6.34 -3.92 -14.96
N GLU A 109 5.67 -5.06 -14.77
CA GLU A 109 5.29 -6.00 -15.84
C GLU A 109 4.56 -5.32 -17.00
N VAL A 110 3.63 -4.40 -16.69
CA VAL A 110 2.86 -3.65 -17.70
C VAL A 110 3.77 -2.89 -18.66
N ILE A 111 4.86 -2.30 -18.16
CA ILE A 111 5.80 -1.55 -18.99
C ILE A 111 6.75 -2.51 -19.70
N LEU A 112 7.05 -3.65 -19.08
CA LEU A 112 7.80 -4.72 -19.72
C LEU A 112 7.09 -5.17 -21.00
N ASP A 113 5.77 -5.37 -20.97
CA ASP A 113 4.97 -5.72 -22.14
C ASP A 113 5.11 -4.68 -23.24
N VAL A 114 4.99 -3.39 -22.90
CA VAL A 114 5.19 -2.28 -23.84
C VAL A 114 6.60 -2.32 -24.42
N LEU A 115 7.63 -2.46 -23.59
CA LEU A 115 9.03 -2.51 -24.01
C LEU A 115 9.27 -3.68 -24.97
N THR A 116 8.69 -4.83 -24.66
CA THR A 116 8.83 -6.04 -25.47
C THR A 116 8.10 -5.86 -26.81
N LEU A 117 6.86 -5.36 -26.82
CA LEU A 117 6.12 -5.02 -28.06
C LEU A 117 6.86 -4.02 -28.95
N TYR A 118 7.43 -2.95 -28.37
CA TYR A 118 8.19 -1.94 -29.13
C TYR A 118 9.53 -2.46 -29.67
N ARG A 119 10.10 -3.54 -29.09
CA ARG A 119 11.45 -4.04 -29.42
C ARG A 119 11.50 -5.47 -29.96
N TYR A 120 10.35 -6.13 -30.11
CA TYR A 120 10.23 -7.48 -30.71
C TYR A 120 10.71 -7.58 -32.16
N ALA A 121 11.06 -6.47 -32.82
CA ALA A 121 11.76 -6.53 -34.09
C ALA A 121 13.22 -7.02 -33.97
N ASP A 122 13.86 -6.94 -32.79
CA ASP A 122 15.30 -7.26 -32.67
C ASP A 122 15.73 -7.64 -31.24
N ILE A 123 15.68 -8.95 -30.93
CA ILE A 123 16.08 -9.53 -29.65
C ILE A 123 17.52 -9.13 -29.26
N LYS A 124 18.43 -8.97 -30.24
CA LYS A 124 19.82 -8.57 -29.97
C LYS A 124 19.88 -7.15 -29.40
N LYS A 125 19.02 -6.24 -29.86
CA LYS A 125 18.91 -4.87 -29.32
C LYS A 125 18.31 -4.87 -27.91
N LEU A 126 17.35 -5.75 -27.64
CA LEU A 126 16.79 -5.92 -26.30
C LEU A 126 17.86 -6.37 -25.31
N VAL A 127 18.55 -7.47 -25.61
CA VAL A 127 19.63 -8.02 -24.78
C VAL A 127 20.74 -6.98 -24.55
N ARG A 128 21.16 -6.26 -25.60
CA ARG A 128 22.18 -5.20 -25.48
C ARG A 128 21.76 -4.02 -24.61
N THR A 129 20.46 -3.79 -24.49
CA THR A 129 19.92 -2.69 -23.69
C THR A 129 19.70 -3.12 -22.25
N ALA A 130 19.21 -4.35 -22.03
CA ALA A 130 19.02 -4.94 -20.72
C ALA A 130 20.35 -5.31 -20.03
N SER A 131 21.41 -5.59 -20.79
CA SER A 131 22.70 -6.02 -20.22
C SER A 131 23.49 -4.96 -19.47
N ARG A 132 23.09 -3.68 -19.55
CA ARG A 132 23.71 -2.60 -18.78
C ARG A 132 22.66 -1.94 -17.90
N PRO A 133 23.01 -1.52 -16.67
CA PRO A 133 22.08 -0.74 -15.87
C PRO A 133 21.76 0.55 -16.61
N ARG A 134 20.47 0.80 -16.79
CA ARG A 134 19.92 1.97 -17.48
C ARG A 134 18.72 2.45 -16.71
N THR A 135 18.35 3.69 -16.93
CA THR A 135 17.13 4.25 -16.37
C THR A 135 16.04 4.23 -17.42
N TYR A 136 14.93 3.62 -17.06
CA TYR A 136 13.73 3.52 -17.86
C TYR A 136 12.71 4.50 -17.30
N ILE A 137 12.27 5.43 -18.12
CA ILE A 137 11.28 6.45 -17.75
C ILE A 137 10.11 6.25 -18.68
N TYR A 138 9.00 5.75 -18.15
CA TYR A 138 7.74 5.66 -18.88
C TYR A 138 6.84 6.81 -18.42
N HIS A 139 6.43 7.66 -19.35
CA HIS A 139 5.52 8.78 -19.08
C HIS A 139 4.80 9.15 -20.37
N ASP A 140 3.51 9.49 -20.28
CA ASP A 140 2.69 9.94 -21.42
C ASP A 140 2.76 8.97 -22.63
N GLY A 141 2.63 7.66 -22.34
CA GLY A 141 2.65 6.60 -23.34
C GLY A 141 4.02 6.35 -24.00
N ARG A 142 5.09 7.04 -23.56
CA ARG A 142 6.42 6.96 -24.17
C ARG A 142 7.44 6.39 -23.19
N LEU A 143 8.25 5.46 -23.70
CA LEU A 143 9.38 4.89 -22.96
C LEU A 143 10.68 5.56 -23.37
N HIS A 144 11.31 6.25 -22.42
CA HIS A 144 12.62 6.87 -22.55
C HIS A 144 13.67 6.03 -21.83
N ILE A 145 14.79 5.77 -22.50
CA ILE A 145 15.89 4.98 -21.95
C ILE A 145 17.11 5.88 -21.83
N ARG A 146 17.60 6.07 -20.61
CA ARG A 146 18.74 6.94 -20.27
C ARG A 146 19.86 6.12 -19.61
N GLY A 147 21.04 6.74 -19.52
CA GLY A 147 22.12 6.22 -18.69
C GLY A 147 21.76 6.24 -17.21
N ILE A 148 22.60 5.62 -16.38
CA ILE A 148 22.43 5.60 -14.93
C ILE A 148 22.45 7.05 -14.40
N PRO A 149 21.51 7.44 -13.52
CA PRO A 149 21.52 8.75 -12.89
C PRO A 149 22.82 8.91 -12.11
N LYS A 150 23.49 10.04 -12.30
CA LYS A 150 24.61 10.40 -11.44
C LYS A 150 24.07 10.77 -10.07
N PRO A 151 24.71 10.32 -8.97
CA PRO A 151 24.30 10.73 -7.64
C PRO A 151 24.33 12.25 -7.54
N TYR A 152 23.30 12.82 -6.92
CA TYR A 152 23.28 14.24 -6.64
C TYR A 152 24.27 14.52 -5.50
N LEU A 153 25.33 15.28 -5.79
CA LEU A 153 26.42 15.56 -4.84
C LEU A 153 26.17 16.80 -3.98
N GLY A 154 25.09 17.54 -4.23
CA GLY A 154 24.71 18.70 -3.43
C GLY A 154 23.98 18.30 -2.16
N VAL A 155 24.28 18.97 -1.05
CA VAL A 155 23.42 18.94 0.14
C VAL A 155 22.29 19.93 -0.10
N ILE A 156 21.05 19.46 -0.10
CA ILE A 156 19.87 20.32 -0.11
C ILE A 156 19.40 20.42 1.34
N ASP A 157 19.46 21.62 1.91
CA ASP A 157 18.77 21.88 3.17
C ASP A 157 17.27 21.98 2.88
N LEU A 158 16.50 21.05 3.46
CA LEU A 158 15.08 20.90 3.18
C LEU A 158 14.20 21.62 4.22
N GLU A 159 14.81 22.27 5.22
CA GLU A 159 14.11 22.95 6.35
C GLU A 159 12.96 22.08 6.92
N ALA A 160 13.19 20.77 7.00
CA ALA A 160 12.15 19.82 7.35
C ALA A 160 11.97 19.80 8.86
N SER A 161 10.75 20.08 9.33
CA SER A 161 10.38 19.90 10.73
C SER A 161 9.97 18.45 10.96
N GLN A 162 10.66 17.75 11.85
CA GLN A 162 10.18 16.48 12.39
C GLN A 162 8.99 16.78 13.30
N THR A 163 7.85 16.16 13.03
CA THR A 163 6.69 16.22 13.93
C THR A 163 6.63 14.90 14.66
N GLU A 164 7.05 14.90 15.92
CA GLU A 164 6.70 13.82 16.84
C GLU A 164 5.20 13.92 17.10
N GLU A 165 4.41 13.02 16.51
CA GLU A 165 3.03 12.86 16.96
C GLU A 165 3.04 12.18 18.32
N GLU A 166 2.82 12.96 19.39
CA GLU A 166 2.41 12.40 20.66
C GLU A 166 1.11 11.62 20.45
N VAL A 167 1.23 10.29 20.41
CA VAL A 167 0.08 9.39 20.50
C VAL A 167 -0.44 9.52 21.93
N LYS A 168 -1.36 10.45 22.15
CA LYS A 168 -2.11 10.50 23.42
C LYS A 168 -2.79 9.13 23.60
N PRO A 169 -2.52 8.41 24.70
CA PRO A 169 -3.22 7.17 24.99
C PRO A 169 -4.72 7.47 24.94
N ALA A 170 -5.47 6.67 24.18
CA ALA A 170 -6.92 6.73 24.27
C ALA A 170 -7.28 6.45 25.73
N GLU A 171 -7.87 7.43 26.41
CA GLU A 171 -8.43 7.22 27.74
C GLU A 171 -9.39 6.02 27.62
N PRO A 172 -9.24 4.99 28.47
CA PRO A 172 -10.21 3.91 28.48
C PRO A 172 -11.55 4.54 28.86
N SER A 173 -12.46 4.64 27.89
CA SER A 173 -13.85 4.92 28.20
C SER A 173 -14.30 3.83 29.16
N ARG A 174 -14.43 4.17 30.44
CA ARG A 174 -15.19 3.39 31.42
C ARG A 174 -16.65 3.43 30.97
N GLY A 175 -16.97 2.68 29.92
CA GLY A 175 -18.30 2.19 29.67
C GLY A 175 -18.51 1.05 30.64
N GLU A 176 -19.25 1.31 31.72
CA GLU A 176 -19.77 0.28 32.59
C GLU A 176 -20.53 -0.74 31.74
N VAL A 177 -19.92 -1.91 31.52
CA VAL A 177 -20.64 -3.07 31.03
C VAL A 177 -21.43 -3.57 32.24
N GLU A 178 -22.67 -3.11 32.36
CA GLU A 178 -23.66 -3.62 33.29
C GLU A 178 -23.92 -5.09 32.91
N VAL A 179 -23.20 -6.02 33.56
CA VAL A 179 -23.45 -7.46 33.42
C VAL A 179 -24.75 -7.76 34.17
N LYS A 180 -25.88 -7.70 33.46
CA LYS A 180 -27.11 -8.35 33.93
C LYS A 180 -26.86 -9.85 33.98
N ALA A 181 -26.78 -10.38 35.20
CA ALA A 181 -26.77 -11.81 35.47
C ALA A 181 -28.12 -12.41 35.04
N GLU A 182 -28.17 -13.01 33.86
CA GLU A 182 -29.25 -13.92 33.51
C GLU A 182 -29.05 -15.26 34.22
N ALA A 183 -30.09 -15.66 34.94
CA ALA A 183 -30.13 -16.82 35.80
C ALA A 183 -29.92 -18.13 35.03
N ARG A 184 -29.18 -19.05 35.65
CA ARG A 184 -29.03 -20.44 35.20
C ARG A 184 -30.41 -21.11 35.14
N PRO A 185 -30.81 -21.75 34.03
CA PRO A 185 -31.94 -22.68 34.07
C PRO A 185 -31.50 -23.99 34.73
N GLU A 186 -32.34 -24.47 35.66
CA GLU A 186 -32.17 -25.70 36.43
C GLU A 186 -32.21 -26.99 35.57
N PRO A 187 -31.65 -28.11 36.05
CA PRO A 187 -31.63 -29.37 35.32
C PRO A 187 -32.95 -30.13 35.53
N SER A 188 -33.80 -30.21 34.51
CA SER A 188 -34.98 -31.10 34.54
C SER A 188 -34.63 -32.48 34.00
N GLY A 189 -34.61 -33.48 34.89
CA GLY A 189 -34.38 -34.87 34.57
C GLY A 189 -35.54 -35.55 33.83
N GLY A 190 -35.17 -36.48 32.96
CA GLY A 190 -35.75 -37.81 32.71
C GLY A 190 -37.27 -38.00 32.67
N ALA A 191 -37.75 -38.47 31.51
CA ALA A 191 -38.83 -39.44 31.43
C ALA A 191 -38.45 -40.58 30.47
N ARG A 192 -38.47 -41.80 31.01
CA ARG A 192 -38.28 -43.10 30.33
C ARG A 192 -39.57 -43.57 29.66
N THR A 193 -39.42 -44.68 28.92
CA THR A 193 -40.41 -45.70 28.45
C THR A 193 -40.80 -45.55 26.98
N THR A 194 -40.76 -46.55 26.09
CA THR A 194 -40.65 -48.04 26.12
C THR A 194 -40.38 -48.50 24.66
N SER A 195 -39.33 -49.29 24.34
CA SER A 195 -39.27 -50.79 24.27
C SER A 195 -39.75 -51.39 22.91
N PRO A 196 -39.47 -52.66 22.54
CA PRO A 196 -38.19 -53.36 22.29
C PRO A 196 -38.16 -54.04 20.89
N LEU A 197 -37.02 -54.61 20.47
CA LEU A 197 -36.89 -55.78 19.56
C LEU A 197 -35.41 -56.25 19.63
N ALA A 198 -35.08 -57.24 20.46
CA ALA A 198 -34.91 -58.67 20.11
C ALA A 198 -33.75 -58.91 19.11
N GLN A 199 -32.56 -59.28 19.61
CA GLN A 199 -32.01 -60.65 19.67
C GLN A 199 -31.59 -61.24 18.31
N GLY A 200 -30.33 -61.70 18.21
CA GLY A 200 -29.99 -62.82 17.33
C GLY A 200 -28.57 -62.83 16.76
N PHE A 201 -27.76 -63.73 17.30
CA PHE A 201 -26.53 -64.36 16.78
C PHE A 201 -25.20 -63.63 16.93
#